data_AF-A0A0X2NJU5-F1
#
_entry.id   AF-A0A0X2NJU5-F1
#
_cell.length_a   1.000
_cell.length_b   1.000
_cell.length_c   1.000
_cell.angle_alpha   90.00
_cell.angle_beta   90.00
_cell.angle_gamma   90.00
#
_symmetry.space_group_name_H-M   'P 1'
#
loop_
_entity.id
_entity.type
_entity.pdbx_description
1 polymer ?
#
loop_
_entity_poly.entity_id
_entity_poly.type
_entity_poly.pdbx_seq_one_letter_code
_entity_poly.pdbx_strand_id
1 'polypeptide(L)'
;MLVPSAISIAWFVIFGGTSIRMNLDGLGLEIKESGENVMFDIMDNLPFTGVTSIVVLIAVVIFFVTAADSATVVMGSMSQSGRAFPSKPVTIIWGAALGLIAIFLLLAGGRNALSGLQSIMVSCSVPFALIIIGMMVSWWKDLSNDPATIRRRYARSAVYKGVAKGIDEHGDDFVFGVDPVPAEEGAGAHFDSEDPELTDWYTDATSEDPEEARKQREEEAAATPDPWAAYSRTQENRAAAEAAEAAEKDAKEKDADG
;
A
#
# COMPACT_ATOMS: atom_id res chain seq x y z
N MET A 1 -4.75 1.31 -14.83
CA MET A 1 -4.44 2.73 -15.14
C MET A 1 -5.36 3.30 -16.21
N LEU A 2 -5.56 2.65 -17.36
CA LEU A 2 -6.42 3.18 -18.44
C LEU A 2 -7.87 3.46 -18.01
N VAL A 3 -8.52 2.53 -17.30
CA VAL A 3 -9.92 2.69 -16.88
C VAL A 3 -10.11 3.89 -15.94
N PRO A 4 -9.38 4.00 -14.80
CA PRO A 4 -9.47 5.19 -13.95
C PRO A 4 -9.16 6.50 -14.68
N SER A 5 -8.12 6.55 -15.50
CA SER A 5 -7.74 7.76 -16.24
C SER A 5 -8.82 8.20 -17.22
N ALA A 6 -9.43 7.27 -17.95
CA ALA A 6 -10.51 7.59 -18.89
C ALA A 6 -11.73 8.19 -18.17
N ILE A 7 -12.09 7.65 -17.00
CA ILE A 7 -13.18 8.17 -16.17
C ILE A 7 -12.85 9.58 -15.68
N SER A 8 -11.63 9.84 -15.20
CA SER A 8 -11.20 11.17 -14.78
C SER A 8 -11.24 12.18 -15.92
N ILE A 9 -10.76 11.80 -17.11
CA ILE A 9 -10.81 12.67 -18.30
C ILE A 9 -12.26 12.99 -18.66
N ALA A 10 -13.14 11.98 -18.71
CA ALA A 10 -14.55 12.19 -19.00
C ALA A 10 -15.20 13.16 -17.99
N TRP A 11 -14.91 12.98 -16.69
CA TRP A 11 -15.39 13.87 -15.64
C TRP A 11 -14.94 15.32 -15.84
N PHE A 12 -13.64 15.56 -16.04
CA PHE A 12 -13.11 16.92 -16.22
C PHE A 12 -13.62 17.57 -17.51
N VAL A 13 -13.77 16.82 -18.59
CA VAL A 13 -14.31 17.33 -19.85
C VAL A 13 -15.78 17.76 -19.67
N ILE A 14 -16.60 16.94 -19.00
CA ILE A 14 -18.02 17.24 -18.81
C ILE A 14 -18.19 18.40 -17.82
N PHE A 15 -17.71 18.29 -16.59
CA PHE A 15 -17.95 19.30 -15.55
C PHE A 15 -17.09 20.55 -15.74
N GLY A 16 -15.80 20.39 -16.07
CA GLY A 16 -14.90 21.51 -16.34
C GLY A 16 -15.28 22.26 -17.61
N GLY A 17 -15.62 21.54 -18.69
CA GLY A 17 -16.11 22.16 -19.92
C GLY A 17 -17.42 22.93 -19.72
N THR A 18 -18.36 22.36 -18.96
CA THR A 18 -19.63 23.02 -18.62
C THR A 18 -19.41 24.29 -17.79
N SER A 19 -18.57 24.22 -16.75
CA SER A 19 -18.21 25.38 -15.92
C SER A 19 -17.58 26.51 -16.74
N ILE A 20 -16.61 26.19 -17.61
CA ILE A 20 -15.96 27.17 -18.47
C ILE A 20 -16.98 27.83 -19.41
N ARG A 21 -17.86 27.03 -20.03
CA ARG A 21 -18.90 27.54 -20.94
C ARG A 21 -19.87 28.48 -20.22
N MET A 22 -20.37 28.10 -19.06
CA MET A 22 -21.27 28.92 -18.25
C MET A 22 -20.62 30.22 -17.78
N ASN A 23 -19.33 30.17 -17.43
CA ASN A 23 -18.59 31.37 -17.05
C ASN A 23 -18.41 32.34 -18.24
N LEU A 24 -18.12 31.80 -19.44
CA LEU A 24 -18.01 32.60 -20.67
C LEU A 24 -19.35 33.21 -21.10
N ASP A 25 -20.46 32.51 -20.87
CA ASP A 25 -21.82 32.97 -21.16
C ASP A 25 -22.32 34.03 -20.14
N GLY A 26 -21.50 34.40 -19.16
CA GLY A 26 -21.80 35.46 -18.19
C GLY A 26 -22.75 35.04 -17.06
N LEU A 27 -22.96 33.72 -16.86
CA LEU A 27 -23.84 33.18 -15.82
C LEU A 27 -23.25 33.26 -14.40
N GLY A 28 -22.06 33.86 -14.24
CA GLY A 28 -21.57 34.31 -12.95
C GLY A 28 -21.17 33.20 -11.97
N LEU A 29 -20.36 32.23 -12.43
CA LEU A 29 -19.71 31.23 -11.56
C LEU A 29 -18.49 31.81 -10.81
N GLU A 30 -18.64 33.00 -10.25
CA GLU A 30 -17.56 33.73 -9.59
C GLU A 30 -17.33 33.19 -8.17
N ILE A 31 -16.12 32.67 -7.91
CA ILE A 31 -15.74 32.15 -6.59
C ILE A 31 -15.54 33.34 -5.65
N LYS A 32 -16.60 33.73 -4.94
CA LYS A 32 -16.55 34.91 -4.05
C LYS A 32 -15.89 34.64 -2.70
N GLU A 33 -16.05 33.43 -2.12
CA GLU A 33 -15.50 33.11 -0.80
C GLU A 33 -15.04 31.66 -0.63
N SER A 34 -15.82 30.67 -1.04
CA SER A 34 -15.45 29.24 -0.98
C SER A 34 -15.82 28.51 -2.27
N GLY A 35 -15.00 27.54 -2.66
CA GLY A 35 -15.25 26.71 -3.85
C GLY A 35 -16.34 25.65 -3.66
N GLU A 36 -16.90 25.53 -2.45
CA GLU A 36 -17.83 24.46 -2.05
C GLU A 36 -19.17 24.57 -2.79
N ASN A 37 -19.61 25.79 -3.09
CA ASN A 37 -20.90 26.03 -3.74
C ASN A 37 -20.83 25.93 -5.27
N VAL A 38 -19.65 25.97 -5.88
CA VAL A 38 -19.48 26.08 -7.34
C VAL A 38 -20.17 24.94 -8.09
N MET A 39 -20.16 23.72 -7.54
CA MET A 39 -20.85 22.58 -8.16
C MET A 39 -22.37 22.74 -8.12
N PHE A 40 -22.91 23.30 -7.04
CA PHE A 40 -24.34 23.60 -6.91
C PHE A 40 -24.73 24.79 -7.79
N ASP A 41 -23.89 25.82 -7.91
CA ASP A 41 -24.11 26.95 -8.81
C ASP A 41 -24.18 26.50 -10.28
N ILE A 42 -23.36 25.51 -10.69
CA ILE A 42 -23.45 24.89 -12.01
C ILE A 42 -24.78 24.15 -12.19
N MET A 43 -25.26 23.44 -11.16
CA MET A 43 -26.52 22.69 -11.19
C MET A 43 -27.74 23.62 -11.25
N ASP A 44 -27.67 24.78 -10.60
CA ASP A 44 -28.73 25.81 -10.62
C ASP A 44 -28.95 26.39 -12.03
N ASN A 45 -27.94 26.33 -12.89
CA ASN A 45 -28.01 26.77 -14.28
C ASN A 45 -28.47 25.67 -15.26
N LEU A 46 -28.72 24.44 -14.77
CA LEU A 46 -29.16 23.31 -15.60
C LEU A 46 -30.66 23.02 -15.43
N PRO A 47 -31.36 22.55 -16.47
CA PRO A 47 -32.74 22.09 -16.32
C PRO A 47 -32.80 20.91 -15.35
N PHE A 48 -33.81 20.87 -14.47
CA PHE A 48 -34.01 19.87 -13.41
C PHE A 48 -33.13 19.98 -12.15
N THR A 49 -32.63 21.18 -11.83
CA THR A 49 -31.82 21.49 -10.63
C THR A 49 -32.25 20.76 -9.36
N GLY A 50 -33.54 20.80 -9.01
CA GLY A 50 -34.03 20.21 -7.76
C GLY A 50 -33.77 18.71 -7.64
N VAL A 51 -33.83 17.97 -8.76
CA VAL A 51 -33.59 16.52 -8.77
C VAL A 51 -32.08 16.24 -8.80
N THR A 52 -31.33 16.96 -9.63
CA THR A 52 -29.89 16.74 -9.81
C THR A 52 -29.10 17.08 -8.54
N SER A 53 -29.45 18.16 -7.83
CA SER A 53 -28.80 18.53 -6.58
C SER A 53 -29.02 17.49 -5.46
N ILE A 54 -30.21 16.89 -5.38
CA ILE A 54 -30.50 15.79 -4.43
C ILE A 54 -29.66 14.56 -4.77
N VAL A 55 -29.57 14.20 -6.05
CA VAL A 55 -28.76 13.05 -6.50
C VAL A 55 -27.27 13.27 -6.17
N VAL A 56 -26.73 14.47 -6.43
CA VAL A 56 -25.33 14.80 -6.09
C VAL A 56 -25.10 14.73 -4.58
N LEU A 57 -26.03 15.24 -3.77
CA LEU A 57 -25.93 15.16 -2.31
C LEU A 57 -25.87 13.69 -1.84
N ILE A 58 -26.75 12.83 -2.36
CA ILE A 58 -26.75 11.39 -2.05
C ILE A 58 -25.42 10.75 -2.49
N ALA A 59 -24.94 11.07 -3.69
CA ALA A 59 -23.68 10.55 -4.19
C ALA A 59 -22.51 10.93 -3.28
N VAL A 60 -22.40 12.19 -2.86
CA VAL A 60 -21.36 12.67 -1.94
C VAL A 60 -21.40 11.90 -0.62
N VAL A 61 -22.59 11.67 -0.05
CA VAL A 61 -22.75 10.89 1.18
C VAL A 61 -22.28 9.45 0.99
N ILE A 62 -22.66 8.79 -0.10
CA ILE A 62 -22.24 7.41 -0.39
C ILE A 62 -20.71 7.35 -0.56
N PHE A 63 -20.12 8.24 -1.36
CA PHE A 63 -18.67 8.29 -1.56
C PHE A 63 -17.92 8.52 -0.25
N PHE A 64 -18.43 9.42 0.59
CA PHE A 64 -17.84 9.70 1.90
C PHE A 64 -17.89 8.46 2.81
N VAL A 65 -19.03 7.79 2.91
CA VAL A 65 -19.19 6.59 3.75
C VAL A 65 -18.29 5.44 3.26
N THR A 66 -18.27 5.17 1.96
CA THR A 66 -17.42 4.11 1.39
C THR A 66 -15.93 4.40 1.55
N ALA A 67 -15.52 5.67 1.40
CA ALA A 67 -14.13 6.08 1.61
C ALA A 67 -13.72 5.96 3.09
N ALA A 68 -14.59 6.39 4.01
CA ALA A 68 -14.38 6.29 5.45
C ALA A 68 -14.27 4.83 5.90
N ASP A 69 -15.16 3.95 5.42
CA ASP A 69 -15.13 2.52 5.72
C ASP A 69 -13.78 1.90 5.32
N SER A 70 -13.37 2.11 4.07
CA SER A 70 -12.09 1.63 3.55
C SER A 70 -10.89 2.14 4.39
N ALA A 71 -10.90 3.41 4.78
CA ALA A 71 -9.84 4.00 5.60
C ALA A 71 -9.77 3.36 7.00
N THR A 72 -10.91 3.13 7.65
CA THR A 72 -10.94 2.54 9.01
C THR A 72 -10.50 1.08 9.03
N VAL A 73 -10.81 0.31 7.98
CA VAL A 73 -10.33 -1.07 7.83
C VAL A 73 -8.81 -1.11 7.67
N VAL A 74 -8.25 -0.26 6.81
CA VAL A 74 -6.79 -0.21 6.60
C VAL A 74 -6.06 0.22 7.87
N MET A 75 -6.53 1.27 8.56
CA MET A 75 -5.93 1.71 9.83
C MET A 75 -6.07 0.63 10.92
N GLY A 76 -7.23 -0.04 10.99
CA GLY A 76 -7.45 -1.14 11.92
C GLY A 76 -6.50 -2.31 11.66
N SER A 77 -6.25 -2.63 10.39
CA SER A 77 -5.31 -3.68 9.98
C SER A 77 -3.88 -3.33 10.36
N MET A 78 -3.43 -2.10 10.06
CA MET A 78 -2.10 -1.61 10.44
C MET A 78 -1.88 -1.57 11.96
N SER A 79 -2.94 -1.29 12.73
CA SER A 79 -2.89 -1.28 14.20
C SER A 79 -2.85 -2.68 14.84
N GLN A 80 -3.05 -3.73 14.04
CA GLN A 80 -3.13 -5.13 14.49
C GLN A 80 -2.15 -6.02 13.69
N SER A 81 -0.93 -5.52 13.46
CA SER A 81 0.15 -6.25 12.78
C SER A 81 -0.21 -6.75 11.37
N GLY A 82 -1.05 -6.01 10.63
CA GLY A 82 -1.41 -6.35 9.25
C GLY A 82 -2.51 -7.40 9.12
N ARG A 83 -3.33 -7.60 10.17
CA ARG A 83 -4.46 -8.55 10.14
C ARG A 83 -5.41 -8.23 8.98
N ALA A 84 -5.69 -9.20 8.11
CA ALA A 84 -6.57 -9.03 6.95
C ALA A 84 -7.99 -8.58 7.34
N PHE A 85 -8.50 -9.11 8.45
CA PHE A 85 -9.77 -8.72 9.05
C PHE A 85 -9.52 -8.10 10.43
N PRO A 86 -9.51 -6.76 10.54
CA PRO A 86 -9.31 -6.10 11.83
C PRO A 86 -10.50 -6.32 12.76
N SER A 87 -10.25 -6.35 14.07
CA SER A 87 -11.32 -6.43 15.05
C SER A 87 -12.26 -5.21 14.98
N LYS A 88 -13.57 -5.48 15.01
CA LYS A 88 -14.63 -4.45 15.00
C LYS A 88 -14.41 -3.29 16.00
N PRO A 89 -14.03 -3.51 17.28
CA PRO A 89 -13.82 -2.40 18.21
C PRO A 89 -12.70 -1.45 17.76
N VAL A 90 -11.61 -1.96 17.17
CA VAL A 90 -10.49 -1.14 16.69
C VAL A 90 -10.92 -0.31 15.49
N THR A 91 -11.66 -0.89 14.55
CA THR A 91 -12.22 -0.17 13.39
C THR A 91 -13.16 0.95 13.83
N ILE A 92 -14.02 0.70 14.83
CA ILE A 92 -14.94 1.72 15.39
C ILE A 92 -14.16 2.86 16.05
N ILE A 93 -13.11 2.55 16.83
CA ILE A 93 -12.26 3.57 17.46
C ILE A 93 -11.63 4.49 16.40
N TRP A 94 -11.08 3.91 15.33
CA TRP A 94 -10.52 4.69 14.23
C TRP A 94 -11.57 5.51 13.48
N GLY A 95 -12.77 4.96 13.26
CA GLY A 95 -13.89 5.71 12.68
C GLY A 95 -14.32 6.90 13.55
N ALA A 96 -14.43 6.68 14.86
CA ALA A 96 -14.75 7.74 15.82
C ALA A 96 -13.65 8.81 15.88
N ALA A 97 -12.38 8.41 15.85
CA ALA A 97 -11.24 9.32 15.83
C ALA A 97 -11.23 10.20 14.57
N LEU A 98 -11.46 9.62 13.38
CA LEU A 98 -11.61 10.38 12.14
C LEU A 98 -12.78 11.38 12.22
N GLY A 99 -13.93 10.93 12.74
CA GLY A 99 -15.10 11.79 12.92
C GLY A 99 -14.84 12.95 13.88
N LEU A 100 -14.16 12.69 15.00
CA LEU A 100 -13.76 13.74 15.95
C LEU A 100 -12.81 14.75 15.29
N ILE A 101 -11.79 14.28 14.58
CA ILE A 101 -10.85 15.16 13.87
C ILE A 101 -11.59 16.02 12.84
N ALA A 102 -12.54 15.43 12.08
CA ALA A 102 -13.35 16.18 11.14
C ALA A 102 -14.19 17.28 11.83
N ILE A 103 -14.84 16.96 12.95
CA ILE A 103 -15.59 17.95 13.76
C ILE A 103 -14.65 19.06 14.25
N PHE A 104 -13.49 18.72 14.82
CA PHE A 104 -12.53 19.72 15.28
C PHE A 104 -12.04 20.62 14.15
N LEU A 105 -11.76 20.07 12.96
CA LEU A 105 -11.34 20.84 11.81
C LEU A 105 -12.44 21.79 11.30
N LEU A 106 -13.71 21.35 11.30
CA LEU A 106 -14.83 22.21 10.93
C LEU A 106 -15.04 23.34 11.94
N LEU A 107 -14.95 23.04 13.24
CA LEU A 107 -15.10 24.05 14.30
C LEU A 107 -13.92 25.04 14.33
N ALA A 108 -12.69 24.56 14.18
CA ALA A 108 -11.49 25.39 14.25
C ALA A 108 -11.23 26.18 12.96
N GLY A 109 -11.59 25.61 11.81
CA GLY A 109 -11.31 26.19 10.50
C GLY A 109 -12.27 27.30 10.09
N GLY A 110 -13.54 27.24 10.51
CA GLY A 110 -14.55 28.23 10.11
C GLY A 110 -14.55 28.49 8.59
N ARG A 111 -14.47 29.76 8.17
CA ARG A 111 -14.41 30.15 6.74
C ARG A 111 -13.09 29.79 6.03
N ASN A 112 -12.03 29.48 6.78
CA ASN A 112 -10.72 29.09 6.25
C ASN A 112 -10.45 27.58 6.38
N ALA A 113 -11.48 26.77 6.69
CA ALA A 113 -11.33 25.34 6.92
C ALA A 113 -10.65 24.63 5.74
N LEU A 114 -10.97 25.04 4.51
CA LEU A 114 -10.36 24.49 3.29
C LEU A 114 -8.84 24.72 3.24
N SER A 115 -8.38 25.93 3.55
CA SER A 115 -6.94 26.25 3.56
C SER A 115 -6.20 25.54 4.69
N GLY A 116 -6.84 25.40 5.85
CA GLY A 116 -6.31 24.62 6.99
C GLY A 116 -6.16 23.14 6.64
N LEU A 117 -7.19 22.54 6.04
CA LEU A 117 -7.16 21.15 5.57
C LEU A 117 -6.05 20.91 4.55
N GLN A 118 -5.90 21.81 3.57
CA GLN A 118 -4.86 21.70 2.56
C GLN A 118 -3.45 21.78 3.18
N SER A 119 -3.24 22.69 4.13
CA SER A 119 -1.94 22.87 4.79
C SER A 119 -1.53 21.63 5.59
N ILE A 120 -2.48 21.03 6.31
CA ILE A 120 -2.25 19.78 7.06
C ILE A 120 -1.98 18.63 6.09
N MET A 121 -2.77 18.51 5.01
CA MET A 121 -2.58 17.47 3.99
C MET A 121 -1.18 17.55 3.36
N VAL A 122 -0.73 18.73 2.96
CA VAL A 122 0.61 18.94 2.41
C VAL A 122 1.67 18.54 3.44
N SER A 123 1.54 19.02 4.68
CA SER A 123 2.49 18.74 5.75
C SER A 123 2.61 17.25 6.09
N CYS A 124 1.49 16.51 6.07
CA CYS A 124 1.48 15.07 6.29
C CYS A 124 1.97 14.27 5.07
N SER A 125 1.74 14.76 3.85
CA SER A 125 2.12 14.05 2.62
C SER A 125 3.63 14.02 2.36
N VAL A 126 4.36 15.08 2.74
CA VAL A 126 5.81 15.20 2.50
C VAL A 126 6.62 14.06 3.16
N PRO A 127 6.50 13.80 4.47
CA PRO A 127 7.22 12.68 5.09
C PRO A 127 6.75 11.33 4.53
N PHE A 128 5.46 11.18 4.22
CA PHE A 128 4.94 9.95 3.61
C PHE A 128 5.52 9.70 2.22
N ALA A 129 5.76 10.74 1.42
CA ALA A 129 6.38 10.61 0.11
C ALA A 129 7.80 10.01 0.19
N LEU A 130 8.58 10.33 1.24
CA LEU A 130 9.88 9.71 1.47
C LEU A 130 9.75 8.19 1.72
N ILE A 131 8.71 7.78 2.45
CA ILE A 131 8.41 6.36 2.69
C ILE A 131 8.06 5.67 1.37
N ILE A 132 7.23 6.28 0.52
CA ILE A 132 6.90 5.74 -0.81
C ILE A 132 8.15 5.54 -1.67
N ILE A 133 9.07 6.51 -1.69
CA ILE A 133 10.34 6.38 -2.42
C ILE A 133 11.15 5.20 -1.89
N GLY A 134 11.24 5.05 -0.56
CA GLY A 134 11.88 3.89 0.07
C GLY A 134 11.23 2.57 -0.35
N MET A 135 9.91 2.50 -0.37
CA MET A 135 9.15 1.33 -0.83
C MET A 135 9.40 1.02 -2.31
N MET A 136 9.51 2.03 -3.19
CA MET A 136 9.86 1.82 -4.60
C MET A 136 11.24 1.19 -4.76
N VAL A 137 12.24 1.63 -3.98
CA VAL A 137 13.59 1.04 -4.00
C VAL A 137 13.58 -0.38 -3.44
N SER A 138 12.85 -0.62 -2.34
CA SER A 138 12.71 -1.95 -1.75
C SER A 138 12.05 -2.91 -2.73
N TRP A 139 10.94 -2.50 -3.35
CA TRP A 139 10.22 -3.29 -4.33
C TRP A 139 11.05 -3.58 -5.58
N TRP A 140 11.83 -2.60 -6.05
CA TRP A 140 12.78 -2.84 -7.15
C TRP A 140 13.82 -3.89 -6.80
N LYS A 141 14.40 -3.81 -5.59
CA LYS A 141 15.40 -4.79 -5.12
C LYS A 141 14.78 -6.18 -5.00
N ASP A 142 13.60 -6.26 -4.41
CA ASP A 142 12.87 -7.51 -4.22
C ASP A 142 12.54 -8.17 -5.57
N LEU A 143 11.96 -7.41 -6.51
CA LEU A 143 11.69 -7.89 -7.86
C LEU A 143 12.96 -8.23 -8.66
N SER A 144 14.10 -7.62 -8.35
CA SER A 144 15.38 -7.96 -8.97
C SER A 144 15.97 -9.28 -8.45
N ASN A 145 15.59 -9.68 -7.24
CA ASN A 145 16.00 -10.92 -6.58
C ASN A 145 14.97 -12.04 -6.74
N ASP A 146 13.84 -11.77 -7.40
CA ASP A 146 12.81 -12.76 -7.72
C ASP A 146 13.41 -13.97 -8.49
N PRO A 147 13.17 -15.21 -8.06
CA PRO A 147 13.70 -16.42 -8.70
C PRO A 147 13.42 -16.50 -10.20
N ALA A 148 12.24 -16.06 -10.66
CA ALA A 148 11.92 -16.06 -12.09
C ALA A 148 12.80 -15.07 -12.88
N THR A 149 13.15 -13.93 -12.27
CA THR A 149 14.09 -12.95 -12.82
C THR A 149 15.53 -13.47 -12.82
N ILE A 150 15.96 -14.14 -11.75
CA ILE A 150 17.30 -14.76 -11.66
C ILE A 150 17.47 -15.86 -12.70
N ARG A 151 16.51 -16.78 -12.84
CA ARG A 151 16.56 -17.89 -13.84
C ARG A 151 16.75 -17.36 -15.26
N ARG A 152 16.04 -16.28 -15.64
CA ARG A 152 16.18 -15.66 -16.96
C ARG A 152 17.57 -15.05 -17.19
N ARG A 153 18.12 -14.36 -16.20
CA ARG A 153 19.46 -13.75 -16.28
C ARG A 153 20.57 -14.79 -16.32
N TYR A 154 20.43 -15.83 -15.50
CA TYR A 154 21.36 -16.95 -15.45
C TYR A 154 21.38 -17.71 -16.77
N ALA A 155 20.23 -18.12 -17.31
CA ALA A 155 20.14 -18.85 -18.58
C ALA A 155 20.79 -18.08 -19.73
N ARG A 156 20.54 -16.77 -19.85
CA ARG A 156 21.17 -15.93 -20.88
C ARG A 156 22.69 -15.87 -20.72
N SER A 157 23.17 -15.78 -19.48
CA SER A 157 24.61 -15.72 -19.18
C SER A 157 25.31 -17.06 -19.41
N ALA A 158 24.64 -18.18 -19.10
CA ALA A 158 25.15 -19.53 -19.34
C ALA A 158 25.28 -19.82 -20.84
N VAL A 159 24.26 -19.46 -21.63
CA VAL A 159 24.32 -19.59 -23.11
C VAL A 159 25.42 -18.71 -23.68
N TYR A 160 25.50 -17.43 -23.27
CA TYR A 160 26.54 -16.52 -23.77
C TYR A 160 27.95 -17.03 -23.45
N LYS A 161 28.21 -17.42 -22.20
CA LYS A 161 29.51 -17.93 -21.79
C LYS A 161 29.84 -19.26 -22.46
N GLY A 162 28.87 -20.16 -22.62
CA GLY A 162 29.03 -21.43 -23.31
C GLY A 162 29.39 -21.24 -24.78
N VAL A 163 28.68 -20.36 -25.49
CA VAL A 163 28.97 -20.02 -26.89
C VAL A 163 30.31 -19.31 -27.03
N ALA A 164 30.61 -18.33 -26.17
CA ALA A 164 31.89 -17.62 -26.20
C ALA A 164 33.07 -18.56 -25.99
N LYS A 165 32.96 -19.50 -25.03
CA LYS A 165 33.98 -20.52 -24.79
C LYS A 165 34.11 -21.50 -25.97
N GLY A 166 33.00 -21.92 -26.56
CA GLY A 166 33.00 -22.78 -27.75
C GLY A 166 33.72 -22.15 -28.94
N ILE A 167 33.50 -20.83 -29.18
CA ILE A 167 34.22 -20.09 -30.23
C ILE A 167 35.71 -19.96 -29.91
N ASP A 168 36.08 -19.74 -28.65
CA ASP A 168 37.49 -19.62 -28.24
C ASP A 168 38.26 -20.93 -28.41
N GLU A 169 37.64 -22.07 -28.06
CA GLU A 169 38.26 -23.40 -28.11
C GLU A 169 38.20 -24.06 -29.50
N HIS A 170 37.15 -23.78 -30.29
CA HIS A 170 36.87 -24.49 -31.55
C HIS A 170 36.67 -23.58 -32.77
N GLY A 171 36.75 -22.26 -32.62
CA GLY A 171 36.58 -21.31 -33.73
C GLY A 171 35.17 -21.37 -34.34
N ASP A 172 35.11 -21.50 -35.67
CA ASP A 172 33.84 -21.58 -36.41
C ASP A 172 33.27 -23.01 -36.46
N ASP A 173 34.04 -24.03 -36.05
CA ASP A 173 33.70 -25.45 -36.15
C ASP A 173 33.07 -25.99 -34.85
N PHE A 174 32.04 -25.32 -34.32
CA PHE A 174 31.31 -25.77 -33.11
C PHE A 174 29.79 -25.88 -33.32
N VAL A 175 29.14 -26.76 -32.56
CA VAL A 175 27.68 -26.90 -32.51
C VAL A 175 27.22 -26.79 -31.04
N PHE A 176 26.16 -26.02 -30.81
CA PHE A 176 25.55 -25.91 -29.47
C PHE A 176 24.75 -27.18 -29.14
N GLY A 177 25.26 -27.99 -28.21
CA GLY A 177 24.62 -29.20 -27.69
C GLY A 177 24.32 -29.08 -26.20
N VAL A 178 23.34 -29.86 -25.73
CA VAL A 178 23.03 -29.99 -24.29
C VAL A 178 23.34 -31.42 -23.89
N ASP A 179 24.41 -31.60 -23.12
CA ASP A 179 24.81 -32.90 -22.58
C ASP A 179 24.45 -32.99 -21.08
N PRO A 180 23.97 -34.16 -20.61
CA PRO A 180 23.75 -34.38 -19.19
C PRO A 180 25.10 -34.44 -18.45
N VAL A 181 25.26 -33.62 -17.44
CA VAL A 181 26.44 -33.59 -16.54
C VAL A 181 26.01 -33.89 -15.10
N PRO A 182 26.93 -34.37 -14.23
CA PRO A 182 26.66 -34.53 -12.81
C PRO A 182 26.10 -33.25 -12.19
N ALA A 183 25.22 -33.39 -11.19
CA ALA A 183 24.47 -32.28 -10.61
C ALA A 183 25.37 -31.12 -10.10
N GLU A 184 26.58 -31.44 -9.64
CA GLU A 184 27.54 -30.46 -9.11
C GLU A 184 28.35 -29.72 -10.19
N GLU A 185 28.24 -30.11 -11.45
CA GLU A 185 28.94 -29.48 -12.59
C GLU A 185 27.96 -28.78 -13.56
N GLY A 186 26.66 -29.00 -13.37
CA GLY A 186 25.61 -28.41 -14.18
C GLY A 186 25.39 -26.92 -13.92
N ALA A 187 24.61 -26.29 -14.78
CA ALA A 187 24.28 -24.88 -14.65
C ALA A 187 23.51 -24.55 -13.33
N GLY A 188 22.88 -25.55 -12.70
CA GLY A 188 22.26 -25.43 -11.37
C GLY A 188 23.20 -25.65 -10.18
N ALA A 189 24.48 -25.96 -10.39
CA ALA A 189 25.40 -26.43 -9.33
C ALA A 189 25.60 -25.47 -8.13
N HIS A 190 25.34 -24.18 -8.32
CA HIS A 190 25.50 -23.15 -7.29
C HIS A 190 24.19 -22.41 -6.98
N PHE A 191 23.07 -22.84 -7.56
CA PHE A 191 21.77 -22.22 -7.37
C PHE A 191 20.69 -23.28 -7.55
N ASP A 192 20.13 -23.72 -6.42
CA ASP A 192 18.99 -24.62 -6.43
C ASP A 192 17.72 -23.82 -6.73
N SER A 193 17.19 -24.01 -7.94
CA SER A 193 15.95 -23.34 -8.35
C SER A 193 14.68 -24.02 -7.86
N GLU A 194 14.81 -25.20 -7.23
CA GLU A 194 13.71 -25.97 -6.64
C GLU A 194 13.76 -25.96 -5.10
N ASP A 195 14.65 -25.15 -4.52
CA ASP A 195 14.75 -24.98 -3.06
C ASP A 195 13.39 -24.55 -2.48
N PRO A 196 12.81 -25.34 -1.56
CA PRO A 196 11.55 -25.01 -0.91
C PRO A 196 11.55 -23.61 -0.31
N GLU A 197 12.64 -23.10 0.27
CA GLU A 197 12.65 -21.74 0.84
C GLU A 197 12.39 -20.65 -0.22
N LEU A 198 12.74 -20.91 -1.48
CA LEU A 198 12.56 -20.00 -2.62
C LEU A 198 11.24 -20.25 -3.37
N THR A 199 10.57 -21.40 -3.18
CA THR A 199 9.38 -21.79 -3.93
C THR A 199 8.12 -22.02 -3.08
N ASP A 200 8.20 -22.20 -1.76
CA ASP A 200 7.05 -22.51 -0.88
C ASP A 200 5.99 -21.39 -0.90
N TRP A 201 6.45 -20.14 -1.07
CA TRP A 201 5.56 -18.98 -1.18
C TRP A 201 4.78 -18.94 -2.50
N TYR A 202 5.17 -19.73 -3.51
CA TYR A 202 4.58 -19.77 -4.84
C TYR A 202 3.70 -21.03 -5.00
N THR A 203 2.46 -20.93 -4.56
CA THR A 203 1.44 -21.95 -4.84
C THR A 203 0.94 -21.76 -6.28
N ASP A 204 1.03 -22.79 -7.12
CA ASP A 204 0.48 -22.75 -8.47
C ASP A 204 -1.05 -22.62 -8.38
N ALA A 205 -1.55 -21.41 -8.62
CA ALA A 205 -2.97 -21.06 -8.46
C ALA A 205 -3.92 -21.82 -9.41
N THR A 206 -3.39 -22.72 -10.25
CA THR A 206 -4.18 -23.50 -11.21
C THR A 206 -4.64 -24.86 -10.68
N SER A 207 -4.20 -25.33 -9.52
CA SER A 207 -4.53 -26.68 -9.02
C SER A 207 -5.57 -26.77 -7.91
N GLU A 208 -6.01 -25.67 -7.29
CA GLU A 208 -6.92 -25.71 -6.14
C GLU A 208 -8.29 -25.07 -6.40
N ASP A 209 -9.35 -25.73 -5.94
CA ASP A 209 -10.71 -25.20 -5.90
C ASP A 209 -10.72 -23.90 -5.06
N PRO A 210 -11.18 -22.75 -5.59
CA PRO A 210 -11.14 -21.46 -4.90
C PRO A 210 -11.82 -21.44 -3.53
N GLU A 211 -12.80 -22.30 -3.26
CA GLU A 211 -13.41 -22.42 -1.93
C GLU A 211 -12.50 -23.13 -0.91
N GLU A 212 -11.69 -24.08 -1.38
CA GLU A 212 -10.78 -24.87 -0.54
C GLU A 212 -9.55 -24.05 -0.16
N ALA A 213 -8.99 -23.31 -1.13
CA ALA A 213 -7.91 -22.35 -0.90
C ALA A 213 -8.31 -21.18 0.03
N ARG A 214 -9.63 -20.89 0.13
CA ARG A 214 -10.16 -19.92 1.09
C ARG A 214 -10.23 -20.50 2.50
N LYS A 215 -10.74 -21.72 2.66
CA LYS A 215 -10.83 -22.39 3.97
C LYS A 215 -9.44 -22.65 4.55
N GLN A 216 -8.49 -23.09 3.73
CA GLN A 216 -7.11 -23.28 4.15
C GLN A 216 -6.46 -21.96 4.60
N ARG A 217 -6.71 -20.84 3.89
CA ARG A 217 -6.24 -19.52 4.33
C ARG A 217 -6.87 -19.03 5.64
N GLU A 218 -8.15 -19.35 5.88
CA GLU A 218 -8.83 -19.03 7.13
C GLU A 218 -8.31 -19.90 8.30
N GLU A 219 -7.96 -21.16 8.06
CA GLU A 219 -7.33 -22.06 9.04
C GLU A 219 -5.86 -21.74 9.30
N GLU A 220 -5.06 -21.46 8.26
CA GLU A 220 -3.67 -20.99 8.40
C GLU A 220 -3.62 -19.66 9.14
N ALA A 221 -4.45 -18.68 8.80
CA ALA A 221 -4.49 -17.41 9.53
C ALA A 221 -4.90 -17.57 11.01
N ALA A 222 -5.57 -18.66 11.37
CA ALA A 222 -5.87 -19.03 12.76
C ALA A 222 -4.75 -19.83 13.43
N ALA A 223 -3.93 -20.55 12.66
CA ALA A 223 -2.87 -21.44 13.12
C ALA A 223 -1.47 -20.82 13.13
N THR A 224 -1.20 -19.78 12.32
CA THR A 224 0.11 -19.12 12.27
C THR A 224 0.38 -18.41 13.61
N PRO A 225 1.40 -18.82 14.38
CA PRO A 225 1.82 -18.05 15.54
C PRO A 225 2.25 -16.66 15.07
N ASP A 226 1.88 -15.62 15.82
CA ASP A 226 2.19 -14.22 15.50
C ASP A 226 3.63 -14.11 14.93
N PRO A 227 3.81 -13.68 13.67
CA PRO A 227 5.12 -13.57 13.03
C PRO A 227 6.09 -12.68 13.83
N TRP A 228 5.54 -11.82 14.70
CA TRP A 228 6.27 -10.91 15.57
C TRP A 228 6.40 -11.42 17.01
N ALA A 229 5.99 -12.66 17.31
CA ALA A 229 6.06 -13.26 18.65
C ALA A 229 7.48 -13.39 19.19
N ALA A 230 8.48 -13.48 18.31
CA ALA A 230 9.89 -13.41 18.70
C ALA A 230 10.28 -11.98 19.09
N TYR A 231 9.84 -10.98 18.32
CA TYR A 231 10.11 -9.56 18.55
C TYR A 231 9.45 -9.03 19.84
N SER A 232 8.19 -9.40 20.11
CA SER A 232 7.46 -9.00 21.31
C SER A 232 8.08 -9.57 22.59
N ARG A 233 8.50 -10.84 22.59
CA ARG A 233 9.24 -11.46 23.71
C ARG A 233 10.57 -10.78 23.97
N THR A 234 11.33 -10.39 22.92
CA THR A 234 12.56 -9.61 23.11
C THR A 234 12.29 -8.24 23.71
N GLN A 235 11.19 -7.58 23.37
CA GLN A 235 10.83 -6.27 23.92
C GLN A 235 10.36 -6.36 25.37
N GLU A 236 9.55 -7.36 25.73
CA GLU A 236 9.17 -7.62 27.13
C GLU A 236 10.38 -7.95 28.00
N ASN A 237 11.29 -8.80 27.50
CA ASN A 237 12.52 -9.15 28.23
C ASN A 237 13.46 -7.95 28.38
N ARG A 238 13.53 -7.07 27.38
CA ARG A 238 14.32 -5.84 27.43
C ARG A 238 13.73 -4.84 28.42
N ALA A 239 12.41 -4.65 28.41
CA ALA A 239 11.72 -3.79 29.37
C ALA A 239 11.86 -4.32 30.82
N ALA A 240 11.80 -5.64 31.01
CA ALA A 240 12.04 -6.27 32.31
C ALA A 240 13.50 -6.11 32.79
N ALA A 241 14.48 -6.21 31.89
CA ALA A 241 15.89 -5.98 32.20
C ALA A 241 16.18 -4.51 32.56
N GLU A 242 15.61 -3.56 31.81
CA GLU A 242 15.73 -2.13 32.08
C GLU A 242 15.05 -1.73 33.41
N ALA A 243 13.92 -2.34 33.74
CA ALA A 243 13.25 -2.14 35.03
C ALA A 243 14.05 -2.73 36.22
N ALA A 244 14.69 -3.87 36.04
CA ALA A 244 15.57 -4.47 37.05
C ALA A 244 16.83 -3.63 37.28
N GLU A 245 17.44 -3.09 36.21
CA GLU A 245 18.61 -2.22 36.31
C GLU A 245 18.27 -0.88 36.98
N ALA A 246 17.08 -0.32 36.72
CA ALA A 246 16.59 0.88 37.40
C ALA A 246 16.36 0.63 38.90
N ALA A 247 15.75 -0.50 39.27
CA ALA A 247 15.54 -0.87 40.67
C ALA A 247 16.85 -1.11 41.44
N GLU A 248 17.88 -1.65 40.78
CA GLU A 248 19.21 -1.83 41.38
C GLU A 248 19.95 -0.50 41.59
N LYS A 249 19.80 0.45 40.66
CA LYS A 249 20.35 1.81 40.82
C LYS A 249 19.67 2.58 41.96
N ASP A 250 18.34 2.52 42.04
CA ASP A 250 17.57 3.12 43.13
C ASP A 250 17.92 2.53 44.51
N ALA A 251 18.24 1.23 44.57
CA ALA A 251 18.70 0.58 45.81
C ALA A 251 20.10 1.06 46.22
N LYS A 252 21.04 1.15 45.26
CA LYS A 252 22.41 1.63 45.50
C LYS A 252 22.48 3.11 45.86
N GLU A 253 21.56 3.93 45.35
CA GLU A 253 21.48 5.36 45.68
C GLU A 253 20.94 5.57 47.11
N LYS A 254 20.03 4.70 47.59
CA LYS A 254 19.55 4.72 48.99
C LYS A 254 20.58 4.21 50.00
N ASP A 255 21.45 3.29 49.62
CA ASP A 255 22.53 2.79 50.48
C ASP A 255 23.74 3.75 50.55
N ALA A 256 23.85 4.72 49.64
CA ALA A 256 24.93 5.71 49.61
C ALA A 256 24.66 6.97 50.45
N ASP A 257 23.44 7.17 50.93
CA ASP A 257 22.99 8.36 51.67
C ASP A 257 22.61 8.05 53.15
N GLY A 258 22.98 6.86 53.64
CA GLY A 258 22.83 6.42 55.05
C GLY A 258 24.16 6.17 55.74
#